data_AF-A0A8X6LG72-F1
#
_entry.id   AF-A0A8X6LG72-F1
#
_cell.length_a   1.000
_cell.length_b   1.000
_cell.length_c   1.000
_cell.angle_alpha   90.00
_cell.angle_beta   90.00
_cell.angle_gamma   90.00
#
_symmetry.space_group_name_H-M   'P 1'
#
loop_
_entity.id
_entity.type
_entity.pdbx_description
1 polymer ?
#
loop_
_entity_poly.entity_id
_entity_poly.type
_entity_poly.pdbx_seq_one_letter_code
_entity_poly.pdbx_strand_id
1 'polypeptide(L)'
;MKYYSGLDVSLKETFISIVDEKGKIVKEEVVASESDAIAKCLLDQDKRYEVIGIESGQLSISMCKELRSFGLPVVCVDARHMAAALDFFRN
;
A
#
# COMPACT_ATOMS: atom_id res chain seq x y z
N MET A 1 18.07 -0.74 0.16
CA MET A 1 17.15 -1.03 1.29
C MET A 1 15.78 -1.22 0.70
N LYS A 2 15.07 -2.25 1.14
CA LYS A 2 13.71 -2.57 0.66
C LYS A 2 12.68 -1.89 1.55
N TYR A 3 11.61 -1.40 0.94
CA TYR A 3 10.48 -0.85 1.67
C TYR A 3 9.20 -1.56 1.29
N TYR A 4 8.28 -1.61 2.24
CA TYR A 4 6.93 -2.11 2.06
C TYR A 4 5.97 -1.02 2.48
N SER A 5 4.77 -1.04 1.91
CA SER A 5 3.72 -0.14 2.35
C SER A 5 2.40 -0.87 2.53
N GLY A 6 1.67 -0.52 3.57
CA GLY A 6 0.26 -0.90 3.75
C GLY A 6 -0.61 0.32 3.51
N LEU A 7 -1.63 0.16 2.66
CA LEU A 7 -2.67 1.15 2.43
C LEU A 7 -3.96 0.65 3.09
N ASP A 8 -4.44 1.41 4.08
CA ASP A 8 -5.78 1.27 4.64
C ASP A 8 -6.66 2.33 3.99
N VAL A 9 -7.54 1.88 3.09
CA VAL A 9 -8.29 2.73 2.17
C VAL A 9 -9.71 2.90 2.67
N SER A 10 -10.09 4.14 3.03
CA SER A 10 -11.46 4.50 3.35
C SER A 10 -12.13 5.28 2.21
N LEU A 11 -13.38 5.70 2.40
CA LEU A 11 -14.13 6.48 1.39
C LEU A 11 -13.55 7.87 1.10
N LYS A 12 -12.81 8.47 2.04
CA LYS A 12 -12.33 9.85 1.91
C LYS A 12 -10.82 9.92 1.96
N GLU A 13 -10.24 9.17 2.88
CA GLU A 13 -8.83 9.25 3.19
C GLU A 13 -8.21 7.85 3.23
N THR A 14 -6.99 7.75 2.73
CA THR A 14 -6.17 6.54 2.77
C THR A 14 -5.01 6.77 3.71
N PHE A 15 -4.88 5.86 4.67
CA PHE A 15 -3.73 5.82 5.55
C PHE A 15 -2.63 4.99 4.90
N ILE A 16 -1.45 5.59 4.77
CA ILE A 16 -0.27 4.99 4.17
C ILE A 16 0.75 4.74 5.28
N SER A 17 1.02 3.47 5.56
CA SER A 17 2.14 3.08 6.43
C SER A 17 3.30 2.57 5.58
N ILE A 18 4.52 3.05 5.84
CA ILE A 18 5.74 2.63 5.15
C ILE A 18 6.66 1.99 6.18
N VAL A 19 7.05 0.75 5.92
CA VAL A 19 7.95 -0.02 6.77
C VAL A 19 9.22 -0.41 6.02
N ASP A 20 10.33 -0.54 6.74
CA ASP A 20 11.56 -1.10 6.20
C ASP A 20 11.52 -2.64 6.18
N GLU A 21 12.58 -3.24 5.67
CA GLU A 21 12.78 -4.70 5.63
C GLU A 21 12.81 -5.39 6.99
N LYS A 22 12.93 -4.65 8.09
CA LYS A 22 12.89 -5.17 9.46
C LYS A 22 11.50 -5.01 10.09
N GLY A 23 10.52 -4.54 9.32
CA GLY A 23 9.18 -4.24 9.80
C GLY A 23 9.09 -2.98 10.66
N LYS A 24 10.12 -2.13 10.68
CA LYS A 24 10.09 -0.87 11.43
C LYS A 24 9.32 0.17 10.62
N ILE A 25 8.38 0.86 11.26
CA ILE A 25 7.70 2.02 10.67
C ILE A 25 8.73 3.12 10.40
N VAL A 26 8.83 3.49 9.12
CA VAL A 26 9.71 4.54 8.60
C VAL A 26 8.93 5.84 8.47
N LYS A 27 7.67 5.75 8.05
CA LYS A 27 6.80 6.90 7.84
C LYS A 27 5.34 6.46 7.80
N GLU A 28 4.47 7.35 8.26
CA GLU A 28 3.02 7.24 8.12
C GLU A 28 2.48 8.56 7.57
N GLU A 29 1.51 8.48 6.67
CA GLU A 29 0.90 9.66 6.05
C GLU A 29 -0.58 9.39 5.71
N VAL A 30 -1.39 10.44 5.67
CA VAL A 30 -2.80 10.37 5.27
C VAL A 30 -2.99 11.24 4.05
N VAL A 31 -3.60 10.67 3.02
CA VAL A 31 -3.90 11.35 1.75
C VAL A 31 -5.35 11.11 1.36
N ALA A 32 -5.86 11.88 0.40
CA ALA A 32 -7.17 11.59 -0.19
C ALA A 32 -7.20 10.17 -0.77
N SER A 33 -8.35 9.49 -0.69
CA SER A 33 -8.57 8.15 -1.28
C SER A 33 -8.72 8.19 -2.80
N GLU A 34 -7.77 8.84 -3.46
CA GLU A 34 -7.69 8.96 -4.91
C GLU A 34 -6.37 8.32 -5.37
N SER A 35 -6.44 7.53 -6.45
CA SER A 35 -5.29 6.78 -6.96
C SER A 35 -4.08 7.67 -7.26
N ASP A 36 -4.30 8.89 -7.79
CA ASP A 36 -3.23 9.83 -8.11
C ASP A 36 -2.58 10.41 -6.85
N ALA A 37 -3.35 10.76 -5.83
CA ALA A 37 -2.84 11.32 -4.58
C ALA A 37 -1.96 10.31 -3.85
N ILE A 38 -2.41 9.05 -3.82
CA ILE A 38 -1.67 7.93 -3.23
C ILE A 38 -0.41 7.63 -4.03
N ALA A 39 -0.52 7.54 -5.37
CA ALA A 39 0.63 7.27 -6.21
C ALA A 39 1.68 8.37 -6.07
N LYS A 40 1.27 9.63 -6.10
CA LYS A 40 2.15 10.78 -5.88
C LYS A 40 2.85 10.71 -4.53
N CYS A 41 2.10 10.45 -3.46
CA CYS A 41 2.68 10.34 -2.11
C CYS A 41 3.76 9.26 -2.04
N LEU A 42 3.54 8.10 -2.65
CA LEU A 42 4.49 6.99 -2.66
C LEU A 42 5.72 7.28 -3.54
N LEU A 43 5.49 7.81 -4.75
CA LEU A 43 6.58 8.16 -5.68
C LEU A 43 7.47 9.30 -5.14
N ASP A 44 6.87 10.30 -4.49
CA ASP A 44 7.59 11.44 -3.90
C ASP A 44 8.52 11.03 -2.74
N GLN A 45 8.40 9.81 -2.19
CA GLN A 45 9.32 9.31 -1.16
C GLN A 45 10.69 8.88 -1.72
N ASP A 46 10.83 8.73 -3.04
CA ASP A 46 12.03 8.18 -3.70
C ASP A 46 12.50 6.84 -3.08
N LYS A 47 11.52 5.99 -2.72
CA LYS A 47 11.76 4.68 -2.11
C LYS A 47 11.53 3.58 -3.12
N ARG A 48 12.40 2.56 -3.07
CA ARG A 48 12.18 1.31 -3.79
C ARG A 48 11.24 0.42 -2.97
N TYR A 49 9.96 0.45 -3.33
CA TYR A 49 8.96 -0.47 -2.78
C TYR A 49 9.11 -1.85 -3.42
N GLU A 50 9.08 -2.90 -2.60
CA GLU A 50 9.00 -4.28 -3.11
C GLU A 50 7.53 -4.71 -3.21
N VAL A 51 6.71 -4.35 -2.21
CA VAL A 51 5.27 -4.61 -2.22
C VAL A 51 4.54 -3.44 -1.55
N ILE A 52 3.45 -3.02 -2.17
CA ILE A 52 2.44 -2.13 -1.56
C ILE A 52 1.15 -2.94 -1.40
N GLY A 53 0.83 -3.31 -0.17
CA GLY A 53 -0.39 -4.00 0.18
C GLY A 53 -1.56 -3.03 0.28
N ILE A 54 -2.69 -3.38 -0.32
CA ILE A 54 -3.93 -2.62 -0.19
C ILE A 54 -4.95 -3.47 0.53
N GLU A 55 -5.37 -2.99 1.70
CA GLU A 55 -6.53 -3.49 2.41
C GLU A 55 -7.75 -2.69 1.97
N SER A 56 -8.54 -3.23 1.04
CA SER A 56 -9.89 -2.68 0.83
C SER A 56 -10.88 -3.76 0.38
N GLY A 57 -12.14 -3.51 0.73
CA GLY A 57 -13.29 -4.30 0.30
C GLY A 57 -13.55 -4.19 -1.21
N GLN A 58 -14.81 -4.30 -1.66
CA GLN A 58 -15.17 -4.34 -3.09
C GLN A 58 -14.66 -3.16 -3.96
N LEU A 59 -14.27 -2.03 -3.35
CA LEU A 59 -13.71 -0.86 -4.04
C LEU A 59 -12.23 -1.01 -4.45
N SER A 60 -11.53 -2.03 -3.93
CA SER A 60 -10.07 -2.22 -4.08
C SER A 60 -9.60 -2.52 -5.50
N ILE A 61 -10.44 -3.11 -6.34
CA ILE A 61 -10.00 -3.70 -7.62
C ILE A 61 -9.64 -2.62 -8.65
N SER A 62 -10.42 -1.53 -8.76
CA SER A 62 -10.11 -0.45 -9.73
C SER A 62 -8.87 0.32 -9.29
N MET A 63 -8.83 0.72 -8.02
CA MET A 63 -7.73 1.49 -7.46
C MET A 63 -6.41 0.73 -7.52
N CYS A 64 -6.41 -0.58 -7.27
CA CYS A 64 -5.23 -1.40 -7.49
C CYS A 64 -4.72 -1.40 -8.94
N LYS A 65 -5.62 -1.48 -9.92
CA LYS A 65 -5.24 -1.46 -11.34
C LYS A 65 -4.63 -0.11 -11.73
N GLU A 66 -5.22 0.97 -11.25
CA GLU A 66 -4.73 2.33 -11.47
C GLU A 66 -3.36 2.54 -10.82
N LEU A 67 -3.18 2.12 -9.56
CA LEU A 67 -1.88 2.21 -8.89
C LEU A 67 -0.79 1.40 -9.59
N ARG A 68 -1.13 0.20 -10.12
CA ARG A 68 -0.21 -0.57 -10.98
C ARG A 68 0.12 0.16 -12.28
N SER A 69 -0.82 0.92 -12.85
CA SER A 69 -0.57 1.75 -14.04
C SER A 69 0.45 2.86 -13.78
N PHE A 70 0.62 3.31 -12.54
CA PHE A 70 1.67 4.24 -12.13
C PHE A 70 3.03 3.56 -11.89
N GLY A 71 3.15 2.26 -12.18
CA GLY A 71 4.39 1.49 -12.01
C GLY A 71 4.64 1.00 -10.58
N LEU A 72 3.65 1.11 -9.69
CA LEU A 72 3.78 0.69 -8.31
C LEU A 72 3.53 -0.83 -8.15
N PRO A 73 4.34 -1.55 -7.35
CA PRO A 73 4.19 -3.00 -7.12
C PRO A 73 3.06 -3.29 -6.13
N VAL A 74 1.82 -3.00 -6.54
CA VAL A 74 0.63 -3.12 -5.69
C VAL A 74 0.08 -4.54 -5.67
N VAL A 75 -0.23 -5.02 -4.47
CA VAL A 75 -0.94 -6.28 -4.21
C VAL A 75 -2.23 -5.97 -3.46
N CYS A 76 -3.37 -6.28 -4.07
CA CYS A 76 -4.65 -6.23 -3.36
C CYS A 76 -4.79 -7.52 -2.56
N VAL A 77 -4.96 -7.39 -1.26
CA VAL A 77 -5.30 -8.52 -0.41
C VAL A 77 -6.74 -8.32 0.03
N ASP A 78 -7.61 -9.26 -0.30
CA ASP A 78 -8.96 -9.26 0.28
C ASP A 78 -8.79 -9.27 1.80
N ALA A 79 -9.46 -8.36 2.52
CA ALA A 79 -9.31 -8.20 3.97
C ALA A 79 -9.45 -9.53 4.74
N ARG A 80 -10.18 -10.52 4.19
CA ARG A 80 -10.33 -11.87 4.77
C ARG A 80 -9.07 -12.73 4.69
N HIS A 81 -8.10 -12.38 3.85
CA HIS A 81 -6.83 -13.08 3.66
C HIS A 81 -5.62 -12.27 4.17
N MET A 82 -5.84 -11.08 4.74
CA MET A 82 -4.74 -10.21 5.16
C MET A 82 -3.91 -10.80 6.30
N ALA A 83 -4.55 -11.56 7.20
CA ALA A 83 -3.86 -12.37 8.21
C ALA A 83 -2.88 -13.39 7.59
N ALA A 84 -3.22 -13.98 6.43
CA ALA A 84 -2.36 -14.95 5.74
C ALA A 84 -1.26 -14.27 4.91
N ALA A 85 -1.52 -13.08 4.35
CA ALA A 85 -0.51 -12.31 3.63
C ALA A 85 0.58 -11.77 4.57
N LEU A 86 0.21 -11.35 5.79
CA LEU A 86 1.17 -10.93 6.83
C LEU A 86 2.09 -12.07 7.27
N ASP A 87 1.61 -13.32 7.26
CA ASP A 87 2.42 -14.51 7.54
C ASP A 87 3.48 -14.74 6.44
N PHE A 88 3.14 -14.46 5.17
CA PHE A 88 4.06 -14.57 4.04
C PHE A 88 5.25 -13.60 4.12
N PHE A 89 5.10 -12.44 4.79
CA PHE A 89 6.20 -11.50 5.02
C PHE A 89 7.07 -11.83 6.24
N ARG A 90 6.75 -12.89 7.00
CA ARG A 90 7.49 -13.30 8.21
C ARG A 90 8.49 -14.44 7.99
N ASN A 91 8.61 -14.97 6.77
CA ASN A 91 9.52 -16.09 6.46
C ASN A 91 10.63 -15.72 5.47
#